data_AF-A0A8T3SWQ6-F1
#
_entry.id   AF-A0A8T3SWQ6-F1
#
_cell.length_a   1.000
_cell.length_b   1.000
_cell.length_c   1.000
_cell.angle_alpha   90.00
_cell.angle_beta   90.00
_cell.angle_gamma   90.00
#
_symmetry.space_group_name_H-M   'P 1'
#
loop_
_entity.id
_entity.type
_entity.pdbx_description
1 polymer ?
#
loop_
_entity_poly.entity_id
_entity_poly.type
_entity_poly.pdbx_seq_one_letter_code
_entity_poly.pdbx_strand_id
1 'polypeptide(L)'
;VHRIGPDFRAAAPAEQPTWLLVHRDARDKLGFMEVNPVTARLVALLEESPERTGRELLTQIAEELKHPQPELVSQGGAQTLARLHSAGVVLGTRLA
;
A
#
# COMPACT_ATOMS: atom_id res chain seq x y z
N VAL A 1 5.38 -2.24 -13.40
CA VAL A 1 5.87 -1.12 -14.25
C VAL A 1 6.19 -1.49 -15.70
N HIS A 2 5.90 -2.72 -16.15
CA HIS A 2 6.12 -3.14 -17.54
C HIS A 2 5.26 -2.37 -18.58
N ARG A 3 4.49 -1.36 -18.17
CA ARG A 3 3.54 -0.60 -18.99
C ARG A 3 3.65 0.92 -18.82
N ILE A 4 4.69 1.42 -18.15
CA ILE A 4 4.96 2.87 -18.04
C ILE A 4 6.28 3.12 -18.74
N GLY A 5 6.20 3.51 -20.00
CA GLY A 5 7.36 3.75 -20.85
C GLY A 5 6.93 4.34 -22.20
N PRO A 6 7.89 4.80 -23.03
CA PRO A 6 7.60 5.38 -24.34
C PRO A 6 6.75 4.47 -25.22
N ASP A 7 6.94 3.16 -25.09
CA ASP A 7 6.26 2.12 -25.89
C ASP A 7 4.86 1.76 -25.36
N PHE A 8 4.50 2.22 -24.16
CA PHE A 8 3.22 1.94 -23.50
C PHE A 8 2.52 3.25 -23.11
N ARG A 9 2.20 4.07 -24.11
CA ARG A 9 1.40 5.29 -23.94
C ARG A 9 -0.08 4.97 -24.17
N ALA A 10 -0.89 5.09 -23.13
CA ALA A 10 -2.32 4.87 -23.24
C ALA A 10 -2.94 5.94 -24.15
N ALA A 11 -3.61 5.52 -25.22
CA ALA A 11 -4.32 6.43 -26.13
C ALA A 11 -5.59 7.02 -25.50
N ALA A 12 -6.11 6.39 -24.45
CA ALA A 12 -7.24 6.83 -23.64
C ALA A 12 -7.03 6.41 -22.17
N PRO A 13 -7.66 7.08 -21.20
CA PRO A 13 -7.63 6.67 -19.79
C PRO A 13 -8.14 5.24 -19.60
N ALA A 14 -7.53 4.49 -18.69
CA ALA A 14 -8.02 3.16 -18.31
C ALA A 14 -9.34 3.28 -17.54
N GLU A 15 -10.23 2.29 -17.69
CA GLU A 15 -11.51 2.24 -16.96
C GLU A 15 -11.33 2.22 -15.44
N GLN A 16 -10.23 1.62 -14.96
CA GLN A 16 -9.88 1.57 -13.55
C GLN A 16 -8.56 2.31 -13.30
N PRO A 17 -8.46 3.05 -12.18
CA PRO A 17 -7.23 3.72 -11.80
C PRO A 17 -6.14 2.67 -11.52
N THR A 18 -4.94 2.93 -12.04
CA THR A 18 -3.75 2.16 -11.69
C THR A 18 -3.12 2.78 -10.45
N TRP A 19 -2.97 1.99 -9.38
CA TRP A 19 -2.33 2.44 -8.15
C TRP A 19 -0.88 1.96 -8.13
N LEU A 20 0.05 2.91 -8.02
CA LEU A 20 1.48 2.65 -8.02
C LEU A 20 2.11 3.26 -6.79
N LEU A 21 2.86 2.43 -6.08
CA LEU A 21 3.71 2.84 -4.99
C LEU A 21 5.14 2.98 -5.54
N VAL A 22 5.69 4.18 -5.41
CA VAL A 22 7.09 4.47 -5.71
C VAL A 22 7.80 4.64 -4.37
N HIS A 23 8.88 3.89 -4.18
CA HIS A 23 9.64 3.95 -2.94
C HIS A 23 11.13 3.94 -3.24
N ARG A 24 11.91 4.29 -2.22
CA ARG A 24 13.35 4.19 -2.27
C ARG A 24 13.82 3.25 -1.17
N ASP A 25 14.65 2.28 -1.52
CA ASP A 25 15.24 1.37 -0.53
C ASP A 25 16.42 2.02 0.22
N ALA A 26 16.95 1.32 1.22
CA ALA A 26 18.09 1.78 2.02
C ALA A 26 19.41 1.97 1.24
N ARG A 27 19.47 1.51 -0.03
CA ARG A 27 20.63 1.69 -0.93
C ARG A 27 20.38 2.80 -1.95
N ASP A 28 19.43 3.67 -1.66
CA ASP A 28 19.01 4.77 -2.52
C ASP A 28 18.39 4.31 -3.85
N LYS A 29 18.00 3.03 -4.01
CA LYS A 29 17.45 2.51 -5.27
C LYS A 29 15.95 2.75 -5.33
N LEU A 30 15.49 3.24 -6.48
CA LEU A 30 14.06 3.39 -6.77
C LEU A 30 13.43 2.03 -7.04
N GLY A 31 12.33 1.77 -6.34
CA GLY A 31 11.45 0.63 -6.52
C GLY A 31 10.05 1.09 -6.93
N PHE A 32 9.39 0.26 -7.72
CA PHE A 32 8.01 0.49 -8.13
C PHE A 32 7.18 -0.75 -7.90
N MET A 33 6.03 -0.57 -7.27
CA MET A 33 5.11 -1.64 -6.94
C MET A 33 3.71 -1.25 -7.39
N GLU A 34 3.07 -2.08 -8.20
CA GLU A 34 1.64 -1.97 -8.43
C GLU A 34 0.93 -2.51 -7.19
N VAL A 35 -0.02 -1.73 -6.69
CA VAL A 35 -0.75 -2.01 -5.45
C VAL A 35 -2.24 -1.92 -5.70
N ASN A 36 -3.05 -2.50 -4.82
CA ASN A 36 -4.51 -2.31 -4.87
C ASN A 36 -4.91 -1.05 -4.08
N PRO A 37 -6.16 -0.56 -4.23
CA PRO A 37 -6.62 0.64 -3.52
C PRO A 37 -6.50 0.53 -1.98
N VAL A 38 -6.72 -0.67 -1.43
CA VAL A 38 -6.63 -0.95 0.00
C VAL A 38 -5.20 -0.73 0.52
N THR A 39 -4.20 -1.22 -0.21
CA THR A 39 -2.78 -1.04 0.11
C THR A 39 -2.38 0.42 0.00
N ALA A 40 -2.85 1.13 -1.04
CA ALA A 40 -2.58 2.55 -1.19
C ALA A 40 -3.15 3.37 -0.02
N ARG A 41 -4.39 3.07 0.39
CA ARG A 41 -5.02 3.69 1.56
C ARG A 41 -4.25 3.41 2.85
N LEU A 42 -3.80 2.18 3.04
CA LEU A 42 -2.98 1.80 4.20
C LEU A 42 -1.68 2.59 4.27
N VAL A 43 -0.96 2.74 3.15
CA VAL A 43 0.28 3.54 3.10
C VAL A 43 0.00 5.00 3.43
N ALA A 44 -1.05 5.60 2.86
CA ALA A 44 -1.43 6.97 3.19
C ALA A 44 -1.72 7.16 4.69
N LEU A 45 -2.47 6.23 5.30
CA LEU A 45 -2.77 6.28 6.74
C LEU A 45 -1.53 6.12 7.63
N LEU A 46 -0.55 5.31 7.21
CA LEU A 46 0.72 5.19 7.93
C LEU A 46 1.53 6.49 7.92
N GLU A 47 1.43 7.27 6.84
CA GLU A 47 2.07 8.59 6.74
C GLU A 47 1.30 9.67 7.53
N GLU A 48 -0.03 9.65 7.47
CA GLU A 48 -0.92 10.61 8.15
C GLU A 48 -0.95 10.42 9.67
N SER A 49 -0.79 9.19 10.17
CA SER A 49 -0.93 8.84 11.60
C SER A 49 0.20 7.92 12.08
N PRO A 50 1.44 8.41 12.15
CA PRO A 50 2.62 7.59 12.44
C PRO A 50 2.68 7.04 13.87
N GLU A 51 1.82 7.52 14.78
CA GLU A 51 1.63 7.03 16.14
C GLU A 51 0.65 5.85 16.23
N ARG A 52 -0.17 5.61 15.21
CA ARG A 52 -1.18 4.55 15.22
C ARG A 52 -0.57 3.21 14.79
N THR A 53 -1.07 2.14 15.39
CA THR A 53 -0.64 0.78 15.07
C THR A 53 -1.24 0.32 13.75
N GLY A 54 -0.54 -0.58 13.05
CA GLY A 54 -1.06 -1.18 11.81
C GLY A 54 -2.43 -1.85 12.00
N ARG A 55 -2.70 -2.41 13.19
CA ARG A 55 -4.02 -2.98 13.52
C ARG A 55 -5.11 -1.91 13.52
N GLU A 56 -4.89 -0.77 14.18
CA GLU A 56 -5.88 0.31 14.24
C GLU A 56 -6.20 0.88 12.86
N LEU A 57 -5.18 1.00 12.00
CA LEU A 57 -5.36 1.47 10.62
C LEU A 57 -6.14 0.45 9.79
N LEU A 58 -5.85 -0.85 9.92
CA LEU A 58 -6.57 -1.90 9.20
C LEU A 58 -8.02 -2.02 9.64
N THR A 59 -8.31 -1.83 10.94
CA THR A 59 -9.69 -1.77 11.46
C THR A 59 -10.44 -0.61 10.81
N GLN A 60 -9.84 0.59 10.78
CA GLN A 60 -10.45 1.76 10.13
C GLN A 60 -10.74 1.49 8.65
N ILE A 61 -9.80 0.87 7.91
CA ILE A 61 -10.02 0.55 6.50
C ILE A 61 -11.17 -0.44 6.32
N ALA A 62 -11.28 -1.45 7.19
CA ALA A 62 -12.38 -2.41 7.12
C ALA A 62 -13.75 -1.73 7.31
N GLU A 63 -13.82 -0.74 8.22
CA GLU A 63 -14.99 0.10 8.45
C GLU A 63 -15.31 1.00 7.23
N GLU A 64 -14.30 1.67 6.67
CA GLU A 64 -14.43 2.52 5.47
C GLU A 64 -14.99 1.72 4.27
N LEU A 65 -14.53 0.47 4.10
CA LEU A 65 -14.96 -0.42 3.03
C LEU A 65 -16.33 -1.06 3.27
N LYS A 66 -16.88 -0.97 4.49
CA LYS A 66 -18.07 -1.73 4.92
C LYS A 66 -17.97 -3.21 4.54
N HIS A 67 -16.78 -3.78 4.68
CA HIS A 67 -16.51 -5.13 4.19
C HIS A 67 -17.33 -6.15 5.00
N PRO A 68 -18.01 -7.12 4.35
CA PRO A 68 -18.85 -8.10 5.06
C PRO A 68 -18.05 -9.01 6.00
N GLN A 69 -16.73 -9.04 5.85
CA GLN A 69 -15.79 -9.83 6.65
C GLN A 69 -14.57 -8.97 7.01
N PRO A 70 -14.63 -8.13 8.05
CA PRO A 70 -13.54 -7.22 8.42
C PRO A 70 -12.24 -7.95 8.82
N GLU A 71 -12.34 -9.20 9.26
CA GLU A 71 -11.20 -10.04 9.61
C GLU A 71 -10.32 -10.36 8.39
N LEU A 72 -10.91 -10.50 7.19
CA LEU A 72 -10.16 -10.73 5.96
C LEU A 72 -9.31 -9.50 5.58
N VAL A 73 -9.84 -8.29 5.82
CA VAL A 73 -9.10 -7.04 5.61
C VAL A 73 -7.91 -6.99 6.56
N SER A 74 -8.10 -7.38 7.82
CA SER A 74 -7.01 -7.43 8.81
C SER A 74 -5.94 -8.46 8.45
N GLN A 75 -6.33 -9.67 8.03
CA GLN A 75 -5.38 -10.72 7.64
C GLN A 75 -4.60 -10.35 6.37
N GLY A 76 -5.30 -9.92 5.32
CA GLY A 76 -4.68 -9.46 4.07
C GLY A 76 -3.82 -8.21 4.28
N GLY A 77 -4.27 -7.32 5.16
CA GLY A 77 -3.53 -6.14 5.58
C GLY A 77 -2.23 -6.47 6.31
N ALA A 78 -2.25 -7.42 7.24
CA ALA A 78 -1.03 -7.88 7.93
C ALA A 78 -0.01 -8.49 6.94
N GLN A 79 -0.47 -9.31 5.99
CA GLN A 79 0.39 -9.84 4.91
C GLN A 79 0.96 -8.71 4.05
N THR A 80 0.15 -7.68 3.78
CA THR A 80 0.58 -6.50 3.03
C THR A 80 1.66 -5.73 3.78
N LEU A 81 1.49 -5.46 5.07
CA LEU A 81 2.51 -4.82 5.91
C LEU A 81 3.82 -5.61 5.92
N ALA A 82 3.75 -6.94 6.04
CA ALA A 82 4.94 -7.80 5.98
C ALA A 82 5.66 -7.71 4.62
N ARG A 83 4.89 -7.64 3.52
CA ARG A 83 5.42 -7.46 2.16
C ARG A 83 6.06 -6.09 1.98
N LEU A 84 5.41 -5.02 2.44
CA LEU A 84 5.95 -3.66 2.41
C LEU A 84 7.23 -3.54 3.23
N HIS A 85 7.29 -4.20 4.39
CA HIS A 85 8.50 -4.29 5.20
C HIS A 85 9.63 -5.00 4.48
N SER A 86 9.34 -6.17 3.89
CA SER A 86 10.35 -6.94 3.14
C SER A 86 10.86 -6.20 1.90
N ALA A 87 10.03 -5.35 1.31
CA ALA A 87 10.39 -4.50 0.18
C ALA A 87 11.13 -3.21 0.58
N GLY A 88 11.30 -2.93 1.88
CA GLY A 88 11.92 -1.70 2.37
C GLY A 88 11.06 -0.45 2.19
N VAL A 89 9.75 -0.61 1.98
CA VAL A 89 8.79 0.52 1.95
C VAL A 89 8.51 0.98 3.38
N VAL A 90 8.23 0.03 4.27
CA VAL A 90 7.98 0.28 5.69
C VAL A 90 9.19 -0.24 6.46
N LEU A 91 9.79 0.59 7.32
CA LEU A 91 11.05 0.23 7.99
C LEU A 91 10.85 -0.67 9.22
N GLY A 92 9.61 -0.88 9.65
CA GLY A 92 9.26 -1.68 10.82
C GLY A 92 8.32 -0.91 11.74
N THR A 93 8.29 -1.30 13.02
CA THR A 93 7.49 -0.65 14.06
C THR A 93 8.39 0.11 15.02
N ARG A 94 7.86 1.17 15.62
CA ARG A 94 8.50 1.85 16.75
C ARG A 94 8.19 1.06 18.02
N LEU A 95 9.15 0.97 18.93
CA LEU A 95 8.87 0.47 20.28
C LEU A 95 8.03 1.51 21.02
N ALA A 96 6.99 1.03 21.70
CA ALA A 96 6.12 1.84 22.56
C ALA A 96 6.81 2.16 23.89
#